data_AF-E1KMD8-F1
#
_entry.id   AF-E1KMD8-F1
#
_cell.length_a   1.000
_cell.length_b   1.000
_cell.length_c   1.000
_cell.angle_alpha   90.00
_cell.angle_beta   90.00
_cell.angle_gamma   90.00
#
_symmetry.space_group_name_H-M   'P 1'
#
loop_
_entity.id
_entity.type
_entity.pdbx_description
1 polymer ?
#
loop_
_entity_poly.entity_id
_entity_poly.type
_entity_poly.pdbx_seq_one_letter_code
_entity_poly.pdbx_strand_id
1 'polypeptide(L)'
;MKKYFILSLALLVSCNQEELPQKQTTPIVKENSFKVGKSDIEKVVNGYLQAGNTRSTNNACMIVGIDSINAQDNTTRGIQKESNPQNLLYFVKISDGSTIVIAGDKRAEPIYAHFNNIELKFLHGKLIEQEKLPESFLFMLGTAATSVYNRMTPDAPINSHWDQPETRSSKRYEESVPQKCNVRWGQGNPFNLQSPSSNGKYASNGRAAAGCVPIAVVQALTVLKNDFGVFKGYGLKTSWSKLKTKEYGYYFTSQSEKDDISNIIKRIAENIGTSYDKDGSAGTDTKKAMKFLGDYLGGMFSYDTDWNNISNNMKNNSYGLSFLSGKKRSNGWLWKKLGIDMPSSGHCMLLDGYKIMNGQTLYYINFGWNGSANGYYLYDDKTWKEDSPRQYDLMMKVYNFHIDTDYDDF
;
A
#
# COMPACT_ATOMS: atom_id res chain seq x y z
N MET A 1 -52.17 60.20 -46.16
CA MET A 1 -50.79 59.78 -46.51
C MET A 1 -50.21 59.10 -45.26
N LYS A 2 -49.82 57.83 -45.18
CA LYS A 2 -49.47 56.76 -46.12
C LYS A 2 -50.01 55.41 -45.58
N LYS A 3 -50.61 54.65 -46.51
CA LYS A 3 -50.68 53.19 -46.71
C LYS A 3 -51.16 52.21 -45.61
N TYR A 4 -52.37 51.72 -45.90
CA TYR A 4 -53.09 50.48 -45.56
C TYR A 4 -52.32 49.15 -45.56
N PHE A 5 -52.71 48.20 -44.70
CA PHE A 5 -53.47 46.94 -44.96
C PHE A 5 -53.33 46.03 -43.71
N ILE A 6 -54.37 45.65 -42.94
CA ILE A 6 -55.47 44.69 -43.22
C ILE A 6 -54.86 43.30 -43.55
N LEU A 7 -55.12 42.17 -42.86
CA LEU A 7 -56.34 41.61 -42.27
C LEU A 7 -56.01 40.35 -41.41
N SER A 8 -56.89 40.03 -40.45
CA SER A 8 -57.44 38.69 -40.11
C SER A 8 -56.47 37.62 -39.54
N LEU A 9 -56.76 36.94 -38.42
CA LEU A 9 -57.90 36.02 -38.27
C LEU A 9 -58.12 35.66 -36.79
N ALA A 10 -59.32 35.15 -36.55
CA ALA A 10 -60.03 35.01 -35.31
C ALA A 10 -59.64 33.83 -34.40
N LEU A 11 -59.99 34.00 -33.12
CA LEU A 11 -60.52 33.03 -32.14
C LEU A 11 -59.67 31.79 -31.77
N LEU A 12 -59.49 31.58 -30.46
CA LEU A 12 -60.30 30.65 -29.66
C LEU A 12 -59.67 30.52 -28.26
N VAL A 13 -60.46 30.85 -27.23
CA VAL A 13 -60.18 30.45 -25.85
C VAL A 13 -60.70 29.03 -25.68
N SER A 14 -59.83 28.10 -25.31
CA SER A 14 -60.21 26.78 -24.79
C SER A 14 -59.24 26.41 -23.68
N CYS A 15 -59.77 26.17 -22.49
CA CYS A 15 -59.07 25.58 -21.37
C CYS A 15 -58.45 24.24 -21.78
N ASN A 16 -57.17 24.03 -21.47
CA ASN A 16 -56.61 22.70 -21.32
C ASN A 16 -55.90 22.62 -19.97
N GLN A 17 -56.20 21.56 -19.23
CA GLN A 17 -55.58 21.20 -17.96
C GLN A 17 -54.06 21.14 -18.11
N GLU A 18 -53.34 21.72 -17.15
CA GLU A 18 -51.90 21.53 -17.01
C GLU A 18 -51.60 20.03 -16.78
N GLU A 19 -51.01 19.38 -17.78
CA GLU A 19 -50.29 18.13 -17.56
C GLU A 19 -49.03 18.45 -16.75
N LEU A 20 -48.97 17.91 -15.53
CA LEU A 20 -47.75 17.88 -14.72
C LEU A 20 -46.61 17.25 -15.54
N PRO A 21 -45.39 17.84 -15.54
CA PRO A 21 -44.27 17.25 -16.25
C PRO A 21 -44.01 15.84 -15.75
N GLN A 22 -44.00 14.87 -16.67
CA GLN A 22 -43.55 13.51 -16.39
C GLN A 22 -42.18 13.57 -15.73
N LYS A 23 -42.14 13.09 -14.48
CA LYS A 23 -40.93 12.88 -13.70
C LYS A 23 -40.01 11.98 -14.54
N GLN A 24 -38.91 12.53 -15.08
CA GLN A 24 -37.83 11.73 -15.64
C GLN A 24 -37.38 10.76 -14.54
N THR A 25 -37.77 9.50 -14.69
CA THR A 25 -37.28 8.41 -13.85
C THR A 25 -35.82 8.21 -14.19
N THR A 26 -34.94 8.75 -13.34
CA THR A 26 -33.53 8.36 -13.28
C THR A 26 -33.48 6.82 -13.25
N PRO A 27 -32.66 6.15 -14.08
CA PRO A 27 -32.59 4.71 -14.06
C PRO A 27 -32.13 4.25 -12.68
N ILE A 28 -32.97 3.48 -11.99
CA ILE A 28 -32.59 2.79 -10.76
C ILE A 28 -31.52 1.77 -11.17
N VAL A 29 -30.25 2.09 -10.96
CA VAL A 29 -29.16 1.11 -11.09
C VAL A 29 -29.46 0.01 -10.08
N LYS A 30 -29.79 -1.19 -10.58
CA LYS A 30 -30.17 -2.33 -9.74
C LYS A 30 -28.99 -2.71 -8.85
N GLU A 31 -29.15 -2.48 -7.55
CA GLU A 31 -28.21 -2.71 -6.42
C GLU A 31 -27.39 -4.03 -6.45
N ASN A 32 -27.84 -5.07 -7.18
CA ASN A 32 -27.06 -6.29 -7.41
C ASN A 32 -25.89 -6.12 -8.39
N SER A 33 -25.82 -5.04 -9.17
CA SER A 33 -24.78 -4.85 -10.18
C SER A 33 -23.40 -4.55 -9.60
N PHE A 34 -23.33 -4.07 -8.35
CA PHE A 34 -22.07 -3.68 -7.71
C PHE A 34 -21.44 -4.78 -6.85
N LYS A 35 -22.18 -5.86 -6.55
CA LYS A 35 -21.66 -6.96 -5.72
C LYS A 35 -20.59 -7.75 -6.47
N VAL A 36 -19.55 -8.15 -5.75
CA VAL A 36 -18.48 -9.02 -6.24
C VAL A 36 -18.81 -10.47 -5.87
N GLY A 37 -19.06 -11.29 -6.88
CA GLY A 37 -19.31 -12.72 -6.74
C GLY A 37 -18.07 -13.57 -6.96
N LYS A 38 -18.18 -14.88 -6.71
CA LYS A 38 -17.08 -15.84 -6.94
C LYS A 38 -16.55 -15.83 -8.37
N SER A 39 -17.43 -15.72 -9.38
CA SER A 39 -17.02 -15.63 -10.79
C SER A 39 -16.23 -14.36 -11.11
N ASP A 40 -16.54 -13.24 -10.44
CA ASP A 40 -15.79 -12.00 -10.60
C ASP A 40 -14.39 -12.13 -10.01
N ILE A 41 -14.29 -12.76 -8.82
CA ILE A 41 -13.01 -13.07 -8.16
C ILE A 41 -12.15 -13.97 -9.04
N GLU A 42 -12.71 -15.07 -9.55
CA GLU A 42 -12.00 -16.00 -10.43
C GLU A 42 -11.49 -15.31 -11.70
N LYS A 43 -12.34 -14.49 -12.35
CA LYS A 43 -11.96 -13.71 -13.53
C LYS A 43 -10.79 -12.78 -13.25
N VAL A 44 -10.87 -11.99 -12.17
CA VAL A 44 -9.85 -11.01 -11.79
C VAL A 44 -8.52 -11.70 -11.44
N VAL A 45 -8.57 -12.77 -10.64
CA VAL A 45 -7.38 -13.53 -10.22
C VAL A 45 -6.70 -14.18 -11.41
N ASN A 46 -7.46 -14.85 -12.28
CA ASN A 46 -6.90 -15.49 -13.46
C ASN A 46 -6.29 -14.47 -14.42
N GLY A 47 -6.99 -13.35 -14.67
CA GLY A 47 -6.47 -12.26 -15.50
C GLY A 47 -5.14 -11.70 -14.97
N TYR A 48 -5.05 -11.53 -13.64
CA TYR A 48 -3.85 -11.04 -12.96
C TYR A 48 -2.69 -12.05 -12.99
N LEU A 49 -2.94 -13.32 -12.71
CA LEU A 49 -1.87 -14.33 -12.69
C LEU A 49 -1.37 -14.68 -14.10
N GLN A 50 -2.24 -14.64 -15.11
CA GLN A 50 -1.87 -14.93 -16.50
C GLN A 50 -1.12 -13.78 -17.18
N ALA A 51 -1.37 -12.53 -16.79
CA ALA A 51 -0.62 -11.35 -17.26
C ALA A 51 0.90 -11.48 -17.02
N GLY A 52 1.34 -12.19 -15.98
CA GLY A 52 2.78 -12.41 -15.73
C GLY A 52 3.42 -13.57 -16.49
N ASN A 53 2.64 -14.43 -17.16
CA ASN A 53 3.09 -15.73 -17.66
C ASN A 53 2.90 -15.86 -19.18
N THR A 54 3.77 -15.23 -19.97
CA THR A 54 3.79 -15.42 -21.43
C THR A 54 4.49 -16.72 -21.88
N ARG A 55 5.06 -17.53 -20.98
CA ARG A 55 5.91 -18.69 -21.38
C ARG A 55 5.83 -19.99 -20.55
N SER A 56 4.80 -20.23 -19.74
CA SER A 56 4.64 -21.52 -19.06
C SER A 56 3.18 -21.94 -18.97
N THR A 57 2.80 -22.98 -19.72
CA THR A 57 1.46 -23.59 -19.69
C THR A 57 1.27 -24.61 -18.57
N ASN A 58 2.24 -24.78 -17.66
CA ASN A 58 2.25 -25.94 -16.74
C ASN A 58 2.14 -25.64 -15.24
N ASN A 59 2.03 -24.38 -14.82
CA ASN A 59 1.74 -24.04 -13.41
C ASN A 59 0.56 -23.07 -13.33
N ALA A 60 -0.65 -23.57 -13.60
CA ALA A 60 -1.86 -22.82 -13.28
C ALA A 60 -1.95 -22.69 -11.75
N CYS A 61 -1.61 -21.52 -11.22
CA CYS A 61 -1.84 -21.21 -9.82
C CYS A 61 -3.35 -21.22 -9.55
N MET A 62 -3.79 -22.01 -8.57
CA MET A 62 -5.19 -22.23 -8.27
C MET A 62 -5.63 -21.44 -7.04
N ILE A 63 -6.89 -21.00 -7.02
CA ILE A 63 -7.52 -20.49 -5.80
C ILE A 63 -7.76 -21.66 -4.85
N VAL A 64 -7.16 -21.60 -3.66
CA VAL A 64 -7.28 -22.64 -2.62
C VAL A 64 -8.13 -22.20 -1.44
N GLY A 65 -8.45 -20.90 -1.33
CA GLY A 65 -9.31 -20.36 -0.29
C GLY A 65 -9.72 -18.93 -0.58
N ILE A 66 -10.91 -18.54 -0.10
CA ILE A 66 -11.39 -17.16 -0.15
C ILE A 66 -11.94 -16.82 1.23
N ASP A 67 -11.28 -15.85 1.88
CA ASP A 67 -11.74 -15.24 3.13
C ASP A 67 -12.18 -13.79 2.86
N SER A 68 -12.77 -13.14 3.86
CA SER A 68 -13.23 -11.75 3.72
C SER A 68 -13.23 -10.98 5.03
N ILE A 69 -13.17 -9.65 4.90
CA ILE A 69 -13.49 -8.70 5.97
C ILE A 69 -14.78 -7.99 5.59
N ASN A 70 -15.75 -8.00 6.51
CA ASN A 70 -17.04 -7.35 6.33
C ASN A 70 -16.96 -5.88 6.74
N ALA A 71 -17.70 -5.00 6.06
CA ALA A 71 -17.95 -3.68 6.60
C ALA A 71 -18.80 -3.82 7.87
N GLN A 72 -18.35 -3.36 9.04
CA GLN A 72 -19.16 -3.51 10.25
C GLN A 72 -20.33 -2.54 10.27
N ASP A 73 -21.52 -3.09 10.48
CA ASP A 73 -22.74 -2.36 10.86
C ASP A 73 -22.62 -1.89 12.32
N ASN A 74 -21.93 -0.77 12.56
CA ASN A 74 -22.19 -0.01 13.79
C ASN A 74 -23.47 0.80 13.57
N THR A 75 -24.61 0.17 13.84
CA THR A 75 -25.94 0.79 13.85
C THR A 75 -25.99 1.91 14.89
N THR A 76 -25.71 3.15 14.48
CA THR A 76 -26.29 4.32 15.14
C THR A 76 -27.74 4.41 14.69
N ARG A 77 -28.68 4.22 15.63
CA ARG A 77 -30.14 4.34 15.40
C ARG A 77 -30.43 5.63 14.63
N GLY A 78 -30.83 5.54 13.37
CA GLY A 78 -31.40 6.68 12.64
C GLY A 78 -31.08 6.81 11.15
N ILE A 79 -30.11 6.09 10.60
CA ILE A 79 -29.81 6.15 9.15
C ILE A 79 -30.42 4.92 8.47
N GLN A 80 -31.24 5.14 7.44
CA GLN A 80 -31.84 4.08 6.63
C GLN A 80 -30.75 3.15 6.08
N LYS A 81 -31.08 1.85 5.94
CA LYS A 81 -30.26 0.83 5.28
C LYS A 81 -29.96 1.27 3.83
N GLU A 82 -28.86 1.98 3.63
CA GLU A 82 -28.28 2.14 2.30
C GLU A 82 -27.11 1.16 2.15
N SER A 83 -27.35 0.10 1.37
CA SER A 83 -26.45 -0.54 0.39
C SER A 83 -24.95 -0.74 0.69
N ASN A 84 -24.54 -0.93 1.95
CA ASN A 84 -23.16 -1.35 2.25
C ASN A 84 -22.86 -2.74 1.65
N PRO A 85 -21.64 -3.00 1.18
CA PRO A 85 -21.29 -4.29 0.62
C PRO A 85 -21.17 -5.27 1.80
N GLN A 86 -21.66 -6.50 1.63
CA GLN A 86 -21.60 -7.49 2.71
C GLN A 86 -20.15 -7.79 3.12
N ASN A 87 -19.23 -7.75 2.14
CA ASN A 87 -17.78 -7.88 2.30
C ASN A 87 -17.11 -6.64 1.72
N LEU A 88 -16.10 -6.09 2.41
CA LEU A 88 -15.35 -4.93 1.93
C LEU A 88 -14.09 -5.32 1.17
N LEU A 89 -13.41 -6.37 1.63
CA LEU A 89 -12.24 -6.97 0.99
C LEU A 89 -12.36 -8.48 1.01
N TYR A 90 -11.93 -9.12 -0.07
CA TYR A 90 -11.71 -10.56 -0.17
C TYR A 90 -10.21 -10.86 -0.13
N PHE A 91 -9.84 -11.96 0.53
CA PHE A 91 -8.49 -12.47 0.63
C PHE A 91 -8.43 -13.82 -0.06
N VAL A 92 -7.86 -13.85 -1.27
CA VAL A 92 -7.81 -15.03 -2.10
C VAL A 92 -6.47 -15.71 -1.94
N LYS A 93 -6.46 -16.87 -1.28
CA LYS A 93 -5.26 -17.68 -1.09
C LYS A 93 -4.99 -18.48 -2.36
N ILE A 94 -3.75 -18.41 -2.83
CA ILE A 94 -3.28 -19.06 -4.04
C ILE A 94 -2.45 -20.28 -3.67
N SER A 95 -2.43 -21.29 -4.54
CA SER A 95 -1.71 -22.56 -4.33
C SER A 95 -0.19 -22.41 -4.15
N ASP A 96 0.39 -21.29 -4.59
CA ASP A 96 1.81 -20.94 -4.37
C ASP A 96 2.07 -20.39 -2.95
N GLY A 97 1.05 -20.29 -2.11
CA GLY A 97 1.11 -19.75 -0.76
C GLY A 97 0.93 -18.23 -0.67
N SER A 98 0.82 -17.52 -1.80
CA SER A 98 0.54 -16.09 -1.82
C SER A 98 -0.95 -15.79 -1.60
N THR A 99 -1.27 -14.53 -1.31
CA THR A 99 -2.63 -14.02 -1.13
C THR A 99 -2.83 -12.79 -1.99
N ILE A 100 -3.96 -12.73 -2.70
CA ILE A 100 -4.41 -11.56 -3.48
C ILE A 100 -5.58 -10.91 -2.74
N VAL A 101 -5.53 -9.59 -2.56
CA VAL A 101 -6.60 -8.80 -1.96
C VAL A 101 -7.46 -8.17 -3.04
N ILE A 102 -8.76 -8.41 -2.98
CA ILE A 102 -9.75 -7.99 -3.98
C ILE A 102 -10.81 -7.11 -3.33
N ALA A 103 -11.30 -6.11 -4.05
CA ALA A 103 -12.42 -5.28 -3.61
C ALA A 103 -13.70 -6.08 -3.37
N GLY A 104 -14.48 -5.64 -2.38
CA GLY A 104 -15.84 -6.12 -2.14
C GLY A 104 -16.93 -5.48 -3.01
N ASP A 105 -16.60 -4.43 -3.76
CA ASP A 105 -17.54 -3.63 -4.56
C ASP A 105 -16.97 -3.30 -5.94
N LYS A 106 -17.76 -3.48 -7.00
CA LYS A 106 -17.34 -3.29 -8.40
C LYS A 106 -17.11 -1.84 -8.80
N ARG A 107 -17.50 -0.86 -7.98
CA ARG A 107 -17.11 0.56 -8.18
C ARG A 107 -15.65 0.80 -7.81
N ALA A 108 -15.05 -0.09 -7.02
CA ALA A 108 -13.66 -0.01 -6.60
C ALA A 108 -12.70 -0.64 -7.62
N GLU A 109 -11.40 -0.35 -7.47
CA GLU A 109 -10.36 -1.10 -8.20
C GLU A 109 -10.44 -2.59 -7.84
N PRO A 110 -10.27 -3.53 -8.79
CA PRO A 110 -10.43 -4.95 -8.52
C PRO A 110 -9.34 -5.51 -7.60
N ILE A 111 -8.08 -5.08 -7.72
CA ILE A 111 -6.95 -5.67 -7.00
C ILE A 111 -6.25 -4.61 -6.16
N TYR A 112 -6.05 -4.92 -4.88
CA TYR A 112 -5.40 -4.02 -3.92
C TYR A 112 -4.03 -4.48 -3.47
N ALA A 113 -3.79 -5.79 -3.41
CA ALA A 113 -2.51 -6.32 -3.00
C ALA A 113 -2.27 -7.74 -3.49
N HIS A 114 -0.99 -8.11 -3.56
CA HIS A 114 -0.51 -9.49 -3.73
C HIS A 114 0.76 -9.68 -2.91
N PHE A 115 0.66 -10.47 -1.85
CA PHE A 115 1.73 -10.66 -0.88
C PHE A 115 1.86 -12.13 -0.46
N ASN A 116 2.93 -12.46 0.25
CA ASN A 116 3.16 -13.78 0.81
C ASN A 116 3.74 -13.71 2.23
N ASN A 117 4.14 -14.86 2.77
CA ASN A 117 4.87 -14.99 4.04
C ASN A 117 4.14 -14.40 5.26
N ILE A 118 2.81 -14.47 5.27
CA ILE A 118 1.99 -14.12 6.42
C ILE A 118 0.78 -15.04 6.47
N GLU A 119 0.45 -15.52 7.67
CA GLU A 119 -0.78 -16.28 7.90
C GLU A 119 -1.84 -15.32 8.43
N LEU A 120 -2.96 -15.26 7.72
CA LEU A 120 -4.12 -14.48 8.12
C LEU A 120 -5.18 -15.43 8.64
N LYS A 121 -5.82 -15.05 9.76
CA LYS A 121 -6.90 -15.82 10.36
C LYS A 121 -8.18 -15.02 10.37
N PHE A 122 -9.27 -15.66 10.00
CA PHE A 122 -10.57 -15.03 9.90
C PHE A 122 -11.60 -15.77 10.74
N LEU A 123 -12.49 -15.01 11.36
CA LEU A 123 -13.65 -15.54 12.08
C LEU A 123 -14.85 -14.62 11.85
N HIS A 124 -15.93 -15.18 11.29
CA HIS A 124 -17.18 -14.46 11.02
C HIS A 124 -16.99 -13.14 10.24
N GLY A 125 -16.16 -13.15 9.19
CA GLY A 125 -15.90 -11.96 8.36
C GLY A 125 -15.05 -10.90 9.05
N LYS A 126 -14.23 -11.28 10.03
CA LYS A 126 -13.29 -10.39 10.72
C LYS A 126 -11.90 -11.01 10.70
N LEU A 127 -10.88 -10.15 10.52
CA LEU A 127 -9.49 -10.52 10.74
C LEU A 127 -9.24 -10.62 12.26
N ILE A 128 -8.73 -11.77 12.71
CA ILE A 128 -8.41 -12.04 14.12
C ILE A 128 -6.90 -12.23 14.29
N GLU A 129 -6.44 -12.22 15.55
CA GLU A 129 -5.01 -12.27 15.90
C GLU A 129 -4.18 -11.13 15.27
N GLN A 130 -4.80 -9.95 15.13
CA GLN A 130 -4.19 -8.79 14.47
C GLN A 130 -2.96 -8.29 15.22
N GLU A 131 -2.87 -8.52 16.53
CA GLU A 131 -1.70 -8.20 17.36
C GLU A 131 -0.42 -8.96 16.97
N LYS A 132 -0.55 -10.02 16.17
CA LYS A 132 0.59 -10.81 15.64
C LYS A 132 1.06 -10.34 14.27
N LEU A 133 0.31 -9.44 13.63
CA LEU A 133 0.57 -8.97 12.28
C LEU A 133 1.47 -7.71 12.32
N PRO A 134 2.30 -7.47 11.28
CA PRO A 134 3.05 -6.22 11.19
C PRO A 134 2.12 -5.00 11.21
N GLU A 135 2.37 -4.04 12.09
CA GLU A 135 1.52 -2.83 12.19
C GLU A 135 1.45 -2.06 10.86
N SER A 136 2.55 -2.02 10.10
CA SER A 136 2.61 -1.40 8.78
C SER A 136 1.83 -2.17 7.71
N PHE A 137 1.67 -3.49 7.87
CA PHE A 137 0.81 -4.28 6.99
C PHE A 137 -0.67 -3.99 7.28
N LEU A 138 -1.04 -3.95 8.57
CA LEU A 138 -2.38 -3.52 8.98
C LEU A 138 -2.69 -2.11 8.45
N PHE A 139 -1.71 -1.19 8.52
CA PHE A 139 -1.79 0.14 7.91
C PHE A 139 -2.22 0.07 6.43
N MET A 140 -1.53 -0.75 5.63
CA MET A 140 -1.82 -0.89 4.20
C MET A 140 -3.15 -1.59 3.90
N LEU A 141 -3.58 -2.55 4.74
CA LEU A 141 -4.92 -3.14 4.63
C LEU A 141 -6.02 -2.11 4.88
N GLY A 142 -5.87 -1.25 5.89
CA GLY A 142 -6.80 -0.16 6.12
C GLY A 142 -6.79 0.87 4.99
N THR A 143 -5.64 1.15 4.37
CA THR A 143 -5.56 1.98 3.15
C THR A 143 -6.40 1.38 2.02
N ALA A 144 -6.26 0.09 1.75
CA ALA A 144 -7.04 -0.61 0.72
C ALA A 144 -8.55 -0.56 1.02
N ALA A 145 -8.94 -0.89 2.25
CA ALA A 145 -10.32 -0.84 2.70
C ALA A 145 -10.93 0.57 2.61
N THR A 146 -10.16 1.60 2.96
CA THR A 146 -10.54 3.01 2.83
C THR A 146 -10.78 3.40 1.37
N SER A 147 -9.88 2.94 0.49
CA SER A 147 -9.96 3.18 -0.94
C SER A 147 -11.22 2.56 -1.58
N VAL A 148 -11.57 1.33 -1.18
CA VAL A 148 -12.84 0.69 -1.57
C VAL A 148 -14.01 1.54 -1.07
N TYR A 149 -14.05 1.82 0.23
CA TYR A 149 -15.14 2.57 0.87
C TYR A 149 -15.39 3.93 0.20
N ASN A 150 -14.32 4.67 -0.12
CA ASN A 150 -14.41 5.98 -0.76
C ASN A 150 -14.99 5.95 -2.18
N ARG A 151 -14.98 4.79 -2.86
CA ARG A 151 -15.54 4.61 -4.20
C ARG A 151 -17.00 4.13 -4.18
N MET A 152 -17.54 3.83 -3.01
CA MET A 152 -18.92 3.37 -2.82
C MET A 152 -19.94 4.52 -2.82
N THR A 153 -19.84 5.44 -3.78
CA THR A 153 -20.81 6.54 -3.90
C THR A 153 -22.00 6.11 -4.77
N PRO A 154 -23.22 6.63 -4.53
CA PRO A 154 -24.41 6.26 -5.30
C PRO A 154 -24.26 6.45 -6.81
N ASP A 155 -23.55 7.49 -7.23
CA ASP A 155 -23.39 7.88 -8.63
C ASP A 155 -22.16 7.28 -9.32
N ALA A 156 -21.34 6.49 -8.60
CA ALA A 156 -20.14 5.90 -9.20
C ALA A 156 -20.51 4.73 -10.13
N PRO A 157 -20.01 4.70 -11.38
CA PRO A 157 -20.21 3.55 -12.26
C PRO A 157 -19.39 2.34 -11.80
N ILE A 158 -19.69 1.17 -12.37
CA ILE A 158 -18.79 0.01 -12.28
C ILE A 158 -17.43 0.42 -12.86
N ASN A 159 -16.37 0.09 -12.13
CA ASN A 159 -15.02 0.35 -12.58
C ASN A 159 -14.70 -0.54 -13.79
N SER A 160 -14.30 0.08 -14.90
CA SER A 160 -14.01 -0.59 -16.16
C SER A 160 -12.90 -1.65 -16.06
N HIS A 161 -12.10 -1.64 -14.99
CA HIS A 161 -11.06 -2.65 -14.74
C HIS A 161 -11.63 -4.02 -14.33
N TRP A 162 -12.92 -4.14 -13.98
CA TRP A 162 -13.59 -5.44 -13.78
C TRP A 162 -13.92 -6.15 -15.08
N ASP A 163 -14.14 -5.39 -16.16
CA ASP A 163 -14.69 -5.89 -17.41
C ASP A 163 -13.65 -6.19 -18.49
N GLN A 164 -12.39 -5.81 -18.29
CA GLN A 164 -11.37 -5.90 -19.35
C GLN A 164 -11.22 -7.34 -19.90
N PRO A 165 -11.51 -7.55 -21.19
CA PRO A 165 -11.56 -8.88 -21.80
C PRO A 165 -10.17 -9.45 -22.11
N GLU A 166 -10.12 -10.78 -22.22
CA GLU A 166 -8.98 -11.59 -22.69
C GLU A 166 -8.60 -11.36 -24.17
N THR A 167 -9.02 -10.26 -24.79
CA THR A 167 -8.77 -10.07 -26.22
C THR A 167 -7.34 -9.61 -26.46
N ARG A 168 -6.58 -10.48 -27.14
CA ARG A 168 -5.23 -10.32 -27.71
C ARG A 168 -4.89 -8.98 -28.38
N SER A 169 -5.84 -8.07 -28.60
CA SER A 169 -5.67 -6.81 -29.33
C SER A 169 -5.63 -5.54 -28.46
N SER A 170 -6.10 -5.55 -27.20
CA SER A 170 -5.73 -4.51 -26.25
C SER A 170 -4.35 -4.89 -25.73
N LYS A 171 -3.30 -4.19 -26.17
CA LYS A 171 -1.98 -4.33 -25.56
C LYS A 171 -2.18 -4.05 -24.07
N ARG A 172 -2.18 -5.08 -23.22
CA ARG A 172 -2.03 -4.91 -21.78
C ARG A 172 -0.72 -4.14 -21.65
N TYR A 173 -0.78 -2.89 -21.20
CA TYR A 173 0.42 -2.16 -20.84
C TYR A 173 0.93 -2.81 -19.57
N GLU A 174 1.74 -3.85 -19.77
CA GLU A 174 2.42 -4.59 -18.73
C GLU A 174 3.84 -4.08 -18.68
N GLU A 175 4.17 -3.49 -17.54
CA GLU A 175 5.52 -3.06 -17.23
C GLU A 175 5.84 -3.54 -15.83
N SER A 176 7.06 -4.03 -15.61
CA SER A 176 7.48 -4.40 -14.27
C SER A 176 8.94 -4.02 -14.07
N VAL A 177 9.23 -3.48 -12.90
CA VAL A 177 10.58 -3.26 -12.40
C VAL A 177 10.69 -4.10 -11.13
N PRO A 178 11.60 -5.11 -11.10
CA PRO A 178 11.76 -5.95 -9.94
C PRO A 178 12.38 -5.17 -8.77
N GLN A 179 12.23 -5.71 -7.57
CA GLN A 179 12.88 -5.21 -6.37
C GLN A 179 14.41 -5.29 -6.47
N LYS A 180 15.10 -4.26 -5.95
CA LYS A 180 16.57 -4.17 -5.91
C LYS A 180 17.14 -4.61 -4.56
N CYS A 181 16.40 -4.37 -3.48
CA CYS A 181 16.73 -4.76 -2.11
C CYS A 181 16.44 -6.25 -1.92
N ASN A 182 17.51 -7.03 -1.80
CA ASN A 182 17.42 -8.48 -1.64
C ASN A 182 17.22 -8.93 -0.19
N VAL A 183 17.26 -8.01 0.78
CA VAL A 183 17.15 -8.35 2.20
C VAL A 183 15.74 -8.14 2.73
N ARG A 184 15.36 -8.98 3.69
CA ARG A 184 14.07 -9.00 4.37
C ARG A 184 14.32 -8.95 5.87
N TRP A 185 14.95 -7.87 6.31
CA TRP A 185 15.33 -7.68 7.69
C TRP A 185 14.12 -7.23 8.54
N GLY A 186 14.24 -7.44 9.84
CA GLY A 186 13.20 -7.16 10.83
C GLY A 186 13.66 -6.17 11.88
N GLN A 187 12.78 -5.83 12.80
CA GLN A 187 13.11 -4.93 13.91
C GLN A 187 13.58 -5.65 15.18
N GLY A 188 13.46 -6.98 15.24
CA GLY A 188 13.87 -7.79 16.38
C GLY A 188 15.29 -8.34 16.25
N ASN A 189 15.58 -9.42 16.96
CA ASN A 189 16.89 -10.07 16.91
C ASN A 189 17.23 -10.59 15.49
N PRO A 190 18.48 -10.44 15.02
CA PRO A 190 19.66 -9.88 15.71
C PRO A 190 19.81 -8.36 15.55
N PHE A 191 18.91 -7.71 14.82
CA PHE A 191 19.02 -6.30 14.42
C PHE A 191 18.98 -5.34 15.60
N ASN A 192 18.28 -5.70 16.68
CA ASN A 192 18.09 -4.86 17.86
C ASN A 192 19.03 -5.15 19.04
N LEU A 193 20.08 -5.98 18.88
CA LEU A 193 20.94 -6.39 20.01
C LEU A 193 21.59 -5.21 20.76
N GLN A 194 21.79 -4.08 20.07
CA GLN A 194 22.37 -2.85 20.61
C GLN A 194 21.32 -1.81 21.00
N SER A 195 20.02 -2.13 20.88
CA SER A 195 18.94 -1.27 21.36
C SER A 195 18.88 -1.27 22.90
N PRO A 196 18.21 -0.29 23.53
CA PRO A 196 18.02 -0.27 24.97
C PRO A 196 17.35 -1.54 25.50
N SER A 197 17.64 -1.92 26.74
CA SER A 197 16.95 -3.02 27.41
C SER A 197 15.47 -2.70 27.58
N SER A 198 14.59 -3.67 27.30
CA SER A 198 13.14 -3.52 27.47
C SER A 198 12.49 -4.89 27.68
N ASN A 199 11.44 -4.91 28.50
CA ASN A 199 10.51 -6.03 28.68
C ASN A 199 9.10 -5.67 28.19
N GLY A 200 8.97 -4.57 27.45
CA GLY A 200 7.69 -4.11 26.93
C GLY A 200 7.17 -4.97 25.78
N LYS A 201 5.93 -4.73 25.37
CA LYS A 201 5.21 -5.55 24.37
C LYS A 201 5.91 -5.63 23.00
N TYR A 202 6.69 -4.61 22.63
CA TYR A 202 7.45 -4.59 21.37
C TYR A 202 8.89 -5.07 21.53
N ALA A 203 9.30 -5.48 22.73
CA ALA A 203 10.64 -5.97 22.95
C ALA A 203 10.87 -7.35 22.31
N SER A 204 12.08 -7.57 21.82
CA SER A 204 12.55 -8.86 21.30
C SER A 204 13.86 -9.19 22.00
N ASN A 205 13.94 -10.36 22.63
CA ASN A 205 15.10 -10.84 23.38
C ASN A 205 15.63 -9.85 24.44
N GLY A 206 14.72 -9.24 25.22
CA GLY A 206 15.05 -8.31 26.29
C GLY A 206 15.54 -6.93 25.81
N ARG A 207 15.38 -6.63 24.51
CA ARG A 207 15.77 -5.36 23.88
C ARG A 207 14.57 -4.72 23.21
N ALA A 208 14.49 -3.40 23.25
CA ALA A 208 13.51 -2.64 22.46
C ALA A 208 13.65 -2.96 20.96
N ALA A 209 12.58 -2.75 20.18
CA ALA A 209 12.63 -2.91 18.74
C ALA A 209 13.62 -1.91 18.12
N ALA A 210 14.31 -2.30 17.04
CA ALA A 210 15.23 -1.41 16.34
C ALA A 210 14.56 -0.15 15.75
N GLY A 211 13.27 -0.23 15.43
CA GLY A 211 12.48 0.84 14.81
C GLY A 211 12.37 0.69 13.29
N CYS A 212 11.19 1.02 12.73
CA CYS A 212 10.93 0.87 11.29
C CYS A 212 11.82 1.77 10.43
N VAL A 213 12.11 3.01 10.88
CA VAL A 213 12.97 3.94 10.13
C VAL A 213 14.43 3.45 10.08
N PRO A 214 15.10 3.08 11.19
CA PRO A 214 16.44 2.47 11.12
C PRO A 214 16.50 1.24 10.23
N ILE A 215 15.49 0.36 10.28
CA ILE A 215 15.44 -0.83 9.41
C ILE A 215 15.28 -0.45 7.94
N ALA A 216 14.39 0.48 7.59
CA ALA A 216 14.27 0.95 6.22
C ALA A 216 15.59 1.53 5.69
N VAL A 217 16.30 2.34 6.50
CA VAL A 217 17.60 2.92 6.12
C VAL A 217 18.65 1.84 5.88
N VAL A 218 18.81 0.89 6.80
CA VAL A 218 19.85 -0.14 6.67
C VAL A 218 19.56 -1.10 5.51
N GLN A 219 18.28 -1.38 5.22
CA GLN A 219 17.89 -2.14 4.04
C GLN A 219 18.19 -1.35 2.75
N ALA A 220 17.89 -0.05 2.70
CA ALA A 220 18.22 0.80 1.55
C ALA A 220 19.73 0.86 1.30
N LEU A 221 20.57 0.91 2.35
CA LEU A 221 22.03 0.85 2.21
C LEU A 221 22.53 -0.40 1.48
N THR A 222 21.76 -1.50 1.47
CA THR A 222 22.15 -2.71 0.72
C THR A 222 22.10 -2.48 -0.79
N VAL A 223 21.27 -1.53 -1.24
CA VAL A 223 21.20 -1.09 -2.63
C VAL A 223 22.20 0.05 -2.86
N LEU A 224 22.19 1.05 -1.98
CA LEU A 224 22.91 2.32 -2.17
C LEU A 224 24.43 2.24 -1.96
N LYS A 225 24.93 1.20 -1.28
CA LYS A 225 26.35 1.09 -0.95
C LYS A 225 26.89 -0.31 -1.22
N ASN A 226 27.97 -0.36 -2.01
CA ASN A 226 28.64 -1.60 -2.37
C ASN A 226 29.31 -2.25 -1.15
N ASP A 227 30.27 -1.55 -0.53
CA ASP A 227 30.98 -2.03 0.65
C ASP A 227 31.46 -0.87 1.56
N PHE A 228 31.76 -1.20 2.81
CA PHE A 228 32.50 -0.36 3.77
C PHE A 228 33.07 -1.21 4.91
N GLY A 229 34.25 -0.83 5.39
CA GLY A 229 34.89 -1.44 6.58
C GLY A 229 34.64 -0.67 7.89
N VAL A 230 34.21 0.59 7.80
CA VAL A 230 33.89 1.44 8.95
C VAL A 230 32.56 2.14 8.71
N PHE A 231 31.67 2.09 9.69
CA PHE A 231 30.37 2.76 9.65
C PHE A 231 30.23 3.72 10.83
N LYS A 232 30.24 5.04 10.55
CA LYS A 232 30.11 6.10 11.57
C LYS A 232 30.96 5.86 12.83
N GLY A 233 32.26 5.58 12.61
CA GLY A 233 33.25 5.34 13.66
C GLY A 233 33.28 3.93 14.25
N TYR A 234 32.40 3.02 13.83
CA TYR A 234 32.46 1.59 14.18
C TYR A 234 33.18 0.80 13.09
N GLY A 235 34.29 0.14 13.43
CA GLY A 235 34.99 -0.78 12.53
C GLY A 235 34.30 -2.15 12.51
N LEU A 236 33.95 -2.64 11.32
CA LEU A 236 33.29 -3.93 11.15
C LEU A 236 34.28 -5.07 11.43
N LYS A 237 33.81 -6.09 12.15
CA LYS A 237 34.54 -7.34 12.40
C LYS A 237 34.50 -8.27 11.18
N THR A 238 33.56 -8.04 10.27
CA THR A 238 33.32 -8.79 9.04
C THR A 238 33.42 -7.85 7.83
N SER A 239 32.42 -7.81 6.94
CA SER A 239 32.34 -6.86 5.83
C SER A 239 30.90 -6.57 5.45
N TRP A 240 30.60 -5.36 4.98
CA TRP A 240 29.26 -5.02 4.53
C TRP A 240 28.84 -5.89 3.35
N SER A 241 29.76 -6.14 2.40
CA SER A 241 29.54 -7.06 1.28
C SER A 241 29.05 -8.45 1.73
N LYS A 242 29.55 -8.97 2.86
CA LYS A 242 29.09 -10.25 3.41
C LYS A 242 27.71 -10.11 4.06
N LEU A 243 27.51 -9.09 4.90
CA LEU A 243 26.26 -8.90 5.64
C LEU A 243 25.05 -8.71 4.72
N LYS A 244 25.20 -7.94 3.63
CA LYS A 244 24.10 -7.67 2.68
C LYS A 244 23.64 -8.89 1.86
N THR A 245 24.38 -10.01 1.87
CA THR A 245 23.94 -11.28 1.26
C THR A 245 22.97 -12.07 2.12
N LYS A 246 22.81 -11.68 3.39
CA LYS A 246 21.96 -12.39 4.36
C LYS A 246 20.53 -11.92 4.20
N GLU A 247 19.74 -12.63 3.38
CA GLU A 247 18.34 -12.25 3.12
C GLU A 247 17.54 -12.10 4.43
N TYR A 248 17.68 -13.01 5.39
CA TYR A 248 16.93 -12.97 6.65
C TYR A 248 17.83 -12.87 7.90
N GLY A 249 17.24 -12.41 9.01
CA GLY A 249 17.92 -12.28 10.30
C GLY A 249 18.50 -13.59 10.86
N TYR A 250 17.89 -14.73 10.54
CA TYR A 250 18.39 -16.05 10.98
C TYR A 250 19.62 -16.54 10.20
N TYR A 251 20.02 -15.86 9.10
CA TYR A 251 21.26 -16.16 8.37
C TYR A 251 22.52 -15.50 8.95
N PHE A 252 22.36 -14.65 9.98
CA PHE A 252 23.45 -14.11 10.78
C PHE A 252 23.79 -15.13 11.87
N THR A 253 24.75 -16.01 11.61
CA THR A 253 25.02 -17.15 12.48
C THR A 253 26.15 -16.87 13.47
N SER A 254 27.18 -16.12 13.07
CA SER A 254 28.31 -15.78 13.93
C SER A 254 28.03 -14.56 14.82
N GLN A 255 28.68 -14.52 15.99
CA GLN A 255 28.56 -13.36 16.88
C GLN A 255 29.07 -12.08 16.23
N SER A 256 30.16 -12.14 15.45
CA SER A 256 30.70 -10.99 14.74
C SER A 256 29.71 -10.39 13.73
N GLU A 257 28.99 -11.23 12.98
CA GLU A 257 27.96 -10.74 12.04
C GLU A 257 26.79 -10.07 12.77
N LYS A 258 26.33 -10.67 13.87
CA LYS A 258 25.26 -10.12 14.72
C LYS A 258 25.67 -8.80 15.37
N ASP A 259 26.90 -8.70 15.86
CA ASP A 259 27.46 -7.48 16.43
C ASP A 259 27.58 -6.39 15.37
N ASP A 260 28.08 -6.71 14.17
CA ASP A 260 28.24 -5.72 13.11
C ASP A 260 26.90 -5.16 12.65
N ILE A 261 25.91 -6.01 12.34
CA ILE A 261 24.61 -5.52 11.86
C ILE A 261 23.88 -4.70 12.92
N SER A 262 23.91 -5.14 14.18
CA SER A 262 23.25 -4.43 15.27
C SER A 262 23.95 -3.12 15.62
N ASN A 263 25.29 -3.04 15.52
CA ASN A 263 26.02 -1.79 15.69
C ASN A 263 25.75 -0.81 14.54
N ILE A 264 25.71 -1.26 13.28
CA ILE A 264 25.33 -0.40 12.14
C ILE A 264 23.95 0.21 12.38
N ILE A 265 22.97 -0.60 12.79
CA ILE A 265 21.60 -0.15 13.06
C ILE A 265 21.55 0.81 14.24
N LYS A 266 22.28 0.54 15.33
CA LYS A 266 22.43 1.49 16.44
C LYS A 266 23.01 2.82 15.98
N ARG A 267 24.06 2.82 15.16
CA ARG A 267 24.66 4.06 14.63
C ARG A 267 23.68 4.83 13.76
N ILE A 268 22.89 4.14 12.94
CA ILE A 268 21.80 4.77 12.19
C ILE A 268 20.82 5.43 13.17
N ALA A 269 20.29 4.67 14.13
CA ALA A 269 19.32 5.14 15.12
C ALA A 269 19.80 6.37 15.90
N GLU A 270 21.07 6.37 16.36
CA GLU A 270 21.71 7.50 17.02
C GLU A 270 21.76 8.75 16.11
N ASN A 271 22.15 8.58 14.84
CA ASN A 271 22.31 9.70 13.90
C ASN A 271 20.99 10.26 13.39
N ILE A 272 19.94 9.45 13.31
CA ILE A 272 18.59 9.92 12.93
C ILE A 272 17.76 10.35 14.14
N GLY A 273 18.27 10.19 15.36
CA GLY A 273 17.60 10.60 16.59
C GLY A 273 16.38 9.76 16.94
N THR A 274 16.53 8.43 16.88
CA THR A 274 15.49 7.48 17.28
C THR A 274 15.24 7.52 18.78
N SER A 275 13.98 7.72 19.16
CA SER A 275 13.51 7.63 20.54
C SER A 275 12.96 6.23 20.82
N TYR A 276 13.13 5.76 22.06
CA TYR A 276 12.64 4.47 22.53
C TYR A 276 11.70 4.66 23.72
N ASP A 277 10.56 4.00 23.69
CA ASP A 277 9.55 4.06 24.75
C ASP A 277 9.62 2.86 25.71
N LYS A 278 8.98 3.00 26.87
CA LYS A 278 8.96 1.95 27.92
C LYS A 278 8.37 0.63 27.44
N ASP A 279 7.45 0.67 26.47
CA ASP A 279 6.84 -0.52 25.89
C ASP A 279 7.73 -1.21 24.84
N GLY A 280 8.94 -0.70 24.62
CA GLY A 280 9.92 -1.23 23.68
C GLY A 280 9.74 -0.75 22.25
N SER A 281 8.78 0.14 21.96
CA SER A 281 8.66 0.75 20.63
C SER A 281 9.78 1.76 20.37
N ALA A 282 10.04 2.01 19.08
CA ALA A 282 11.05 2.95 18.63
C ALA A 282 10.51 3.82 17.49
N GLY A 283 10.69 5.14 17.59
CA GLY A 283 10.08 6.12 16.69
C GLY A 283 11.07 7.15 16.16
N THR A 284 10.92 7.56 14.89
CA THR A 284 11.70 8.64 14.26
C THR A 284 10.94 9.21 13.07
N ASP A 285 11.19 10.48 12.73
CA ASP A 285 10.72 11.07 11.47
C ASP A 285 11.55 10.57 10.28
N THR A 286 10.88 10.03 9.25
CA THR A 286 11.50 9.58 7.99
C THR A 286 12.34 10.68 7.33
N LYS A 287 11.99 11.97 7.48
CA LYS A 287 12.79 13.07 6.92
C LYS A 287 14.21 13.13 7.50
N LYS A 288 14.39 12.77 8.77
CA LYS A 288 15.72 12.69 9.39
C LYS A 288 16.57 11.59 8.77
N ALA A 289 15.95 10.46 8.39
CA ALA A 289 16.62 9.40 7.65
C ALA A 289 17.05 9.85 6.25
N MET A 290 16.22 10.62 5.55
CA MET A 290 16.58 11.11 4.20
C MET A 290 17.77 12.06 4.26
N LYS A 291 17.78 12.99 5.22
CA LYS A 291 18.92 13.86 5.48
C LYS A 291 20.18 13.06 5.80
N PHE A 292 20.08 12.08 6.71
CA PHE A 292 21.22 11.22 7.06
C PHE A 292 21.79 10.46 5.86
N LEU A 293 20.95 9.90 5.00
CA LEU A 293 21.41 9.17 3.81
C LEU A 293 22.11 10.09 2.81
N GLY A 294 21.54 11.27 2.53
CA GLY A 294 22.18 12.27 1.66
C GLY A 294 23.55 12.71 2.19
N ASP A 295 23.62 13.05 3.48
CA ASP A 295 24.86 13.45 4.15
C ASP A 295 25.90 12.31 4.16
N TYR A 296 25.47 11.07 4.42
CA TYR A 296 26.38 9.92 4.53
C TYR A 296 26.92 9.44 3.17
N LEU A 297 26.11 9.53 2.12
CA LEU A 297 26.48 9.05 0.79
C LEU A 297 27.21 10.12 -0.05
N GLY A 298 27.53 11.27 0.55
CA GLY A 298 28.43 12.27 -0.04
C GLY A 298 27.76 13.20 -1.06
N GLY A 299 26.45 13.45 -0.92
CA GLY A 299 25.74 14.45 -1.73
C GLY A 299 25.49 14.07 -3.20
N MET A 300 25.93 12.89 -3.65
CA MET A 300 25.56 12.35 -4.97
C MET A 300 24.07 11.97 -5.07
N PHE A 301 23.43 11.78 -3.92
CA PHE A 301 22.05 11.39 -3.82
C PHE A 301 21.19 12.52 -3.26
N SER A 302 20.03 12.71 -3.88
CA SER A 302 18.98 13.62 -3.43
C SER A 302 17.67 12.86 -3.26
N TYR A 303 16.64 13.60 -2.87
CA TYR A 303 15.29 13.09 -2.89
C TYR A 303 14.27 14.17 -3.20
N ASP A 304 13.24 13.77 -3.92
CA ASP A 304 11.99 14.51 -4.06
C ASP A 304 10.84 13.81 -3.33
N THR A 305 9.66 14.45 -3.29
CA THR A 305 8.47 13.91 -2.63
C THR A 305 7.27 13.82 -3.58
N ASP A 306 7.52 13.83 -4.90
CA ASP A 306 6.49 13.76 -5.93
C ASP A 306 6.09 12.31 -6.18
N TRP A 307 4.82 12.00 -5.95
CA TRP A 307 4.25 10.69 -6.20
C TRP A 307 4.37 10.24 -7.66
N ASN A 308 4.40 11.19 -8.60
CA ASN A 308 4.51 10.88 -10.03
C ASN A 308 5.91 10.38 -10.41
N ASN A 309 6.92 10.66 -9.59
CA ASN A 309 8.30 10.31 -9.86
C ASN A 309 8.70 8.91 -9.38
N ILE A 310 7.85 8.22 -8.60
CA ILE A 310 8.22 6.94 -7.98
C ILE A 310 8.58 5.88 -9.04
N SER A 311 7.70 5.62 -10.00
CA SER A 311 7.94 4.65 -11.07
C SER A 311 9.14 5.04 -11.93
N ASN A 312 9.24 6.31 -12.32
CA ASN A 312 10.36 6.81 -13.11
C ASN A 312 11.70 6.67 -12.38
N ASN A 313 11.74 7.00 -11.08
CA ASN A 313 12.91 6.80 -10.23
C ASN A 313 13.32 5.32 -10.22
N MET A 314 12.40 4.40 -9.93
CA MET A 314 12.71 2.97 -9.89
C MET A 314 13.18 2.42 -11.24
N LYS A 315 12.63 2.92 -12.35
CA LYS A 315 12.92 2.44 -13.71
C LYS A 315 14.25 2.97 -14.23
N ASN A 316 14.48 4.26 -14.09
CA ASN A 316 15.58 4.95 -14.77
C ASN A 316 16.83 5.07 -13.88
N ASN A 317 16.68 4.97 -12.55
CA ASN A 317 17.80 5.03 -11.63
C ASN A 317 18.21 3.62 -11.18
N SER A 318 19.48 3.28 -11.38
CA SER A 318 20.06 1.98 -10.97
C SER A 318 19.96 1.73 -9.46
N TYR A 319 19.87 2.79 -8.65
CA TYR A 319 19.68 2.77 -7.21
C TYR A 319 18.30 3.22 -6.77
N GLY A 320 17.41 3.53 -7.72
CA GLY A 320 16.10 4.13 -7.49
C GLY A 320 15.23 3.26 -6.60
N LEU A 321 15.01 3.75 -5.38
CA LEU A 321 14.12 3.22 -4.36
C LEU A 321 13.41 4.39 -3.69
N SER A 322 12.28 4.15 -3.05
CA SER A 322 11.55 5.22 -2.35
C SER A 322 11.20 4.82 -0.93
N PHE A 323 11.19 5.78 -0.03
CA PHE A 323 10.70 5.57 1.33
C PHE A 323 9.25 5.99 1.40
N LEU A 324 8.38 5.09 1.84
CA LEU A 324 6.99 5.39 2.13
C LEU A 324 6.83 5.60 3.63
N SER A 325 6.47 6.82 4.02
CA SER A 325 6.06 7.17 5.37
C SER A 325 4.54 7.21 5.44
N GLY A 326 3.97 6.53 6.44
CA GLY A 326 2.53 6.51 6.70
C GLY A 326 2.26 6.89 8.14
N LYS A 327 1.39 7.87 8.37
CA LYS A 327 0.86 8.16 9.71
C LYS A 327 -0.62 8.42 9.63
N LYS A 328 -1.30 8.13 10.74
CA LYS A 328 -2.72 8.38 10.86
C LYS A 328 -3.01 9.86 11.16
N ARG A 329 -4.08 10.40 10.56
CA ARG A 329 -4.69 11.69 10.94
C ARG A 329 -6.03 11.53 11.66
N SER A 330 -6.74 10.41 11.46
CA SER A 330 -8.11 10.24 11.96
C SER A 330 -8.19 9.94 13.47
N ASN A 331 -9.40 9.92 14.04
CA ASN A 331 -9.70 9.48 15.40
C ASN A 331 -9.84 7.93 15.53
N GLY A 332 -9.61 7.18 14.46
CA GLY A 332 -9.72 5.72 14.44
C GLY A 332 -11.11 5.17 14.14
N TRP A 333 -12.11 6.04 13.92
CA TRP A 333 -13.47 5.60 13.62
C TRP A 333 -13.56 4.72 12.36
N LEU A 334 -12.84 5.08 11.30
CA LEU A 334 -12.82 4.27 10.08
C LEU A 334 -12.24 2.88 10.35
N TRP A 335 -11.06 2.79 10.97
CA TRP A 335 -10.43 1.52 11.39
C TRP A 335 -11.39 0.63 12.22
N LYS A 336 -12.12 1.25 13.15
CA LYS A 336 -13.17 0.56 13.93
C LYS A 336 -14.33 0.07 13.05
N LYS A 337 -14.78 0.87 12.08
CA LYS A 337 -15.81 0.48 11.09
C LYS A 337 -15.32 -0.66 10.17
N LEU A 338 -14.03 -0.67 9.88
CA LEU A 338 -13.35 -1.68 9.07
C LEU A 338 -13.07 -2.98 9.86
N GLY A 339 -13.12 -2.95 11.19
CA GLY A 339 -12.73 -4.08 12.03
C GLY A 339 -11.24 -4.40 11.95
N ILE A 340 -10.41 -3.41 11.59
CA ILE A 340 -8.95 -3.54 11.50
C ILE A 340 -8.33 -2.75 12.65
N ASP A 341 -7.41 -3.37 13.37
CA ASP A 341 -6.67 -2.75 14.46
C ASP A 341 -5.84 -1.60 13.92
N MET A 342 -5.96 -0.49 14.65
CA MET A 342 -5.37 0.76 14.26
C MET A 342 -3.92 0.81 14.75
N PRO A 343 -2.95 1.05 13.85
CA PRO A 343 -1.58 1.17 14.27
C PRO A 343 -1.34 2.35 15.21
N SER A 344 -0.41 2.19 16.15
CA SER A 344 -0.20 3.10 17.27
C SER A 344 0.72 4.28 16.94
N SER A 345 1.52 4.19 15.89
CA SER A 345 2.58 5.14 15.54
C SER A 345 2.74 5.32 14.03
N GLY A 346 3.67 6.19 13.61
CA GLY A 346 4.03 6.32 12.20
C GLY A 346 4.86 5.13 11.70
N HIS A 347 4.68 4.77 10.44
CA HIS A 347 5.39 3.69 9.76
C HIS A 347 6.30 4.22 8.67
N CYS A 348 7.41 3.54 8.47
CA CYS A 348 8.33 3.77 7.38
C CYS A 348 8.63 2.44 6.69
N MET A 349 8.48 2.40 5.38
CA MET A 349 8.62 1.22 4.54
C MET A 349 9.46 1.57 3.31
N LEU A 350 10.00 0.57 2.62
CA LEU A 350 10.63 0.77 1.32
C LEU A 350 9.66 0.39 0.20
N LEU A 351 9.51 1.28 -0.76
CA LEU A 351 9.00 0.96 -2.09
C LEU A 351 10.21 0.63 -2.96
N ASP A 352 10.18 -0.55 -3.57
CA ASP A 352 11.34 -1.09 -4.25
C ASP A 352 10.90 -2.03 -5.36
N GLY A 353 10.49 -1.44 -6.48
CA GLY A 353 9.91 -2.15 -7.61
C GLY A 353 8.42 -1.84 -7.77
N TYR A 354 7.92 -2.07 -8.99
CA TYR A 354 6.51 -1.92 -9.30
C TYR A 354 6.09 -2.85 -10.44
N LYS A 355 4.78 -3.00 -10.58
CA LYS A 355 4.17 -3.55 -11.78
C LYS A 355 2.95 -2.75 -12.20
N ILE A 356 2.81 -2.57 -13.49
CA ILE A 356 1.63 -1.99 -14.11
C ILE A 356 0.82 -3.12 -14.71
N MET A 357 -0.44 -3.21 -14.30
CA MET A 357 -1.36 -4.26 -14.74
C MET A 357 -2.71 -3.62 -15.01
N ASN A 358 -3.18 -3.72 -16.25
CA ASN A 358 -4.45 -3.12 -16.67
C ASN A 358 -4.57 -1.63 -16.30
N GLY A 359 -3.48 -0.87 -16.48
CA GLY A 359 -3.43 0.57 -16.15
C GLY A 359 -3.32 0.89 -14.66
N GLN A 360 -3.27 -0.12 -13.78
CA GLN A 360 -3.06 0.05 -12.34
C GLN A 360 -1.60 -0.18 -11.98
N THR A 361 -1.04 0.72 -11.18
CA THR A 361 0.32 0.55 -10.65
C THR A 361 0.25 -0.06 -9.25
N LEU A 362 0.97 -1.17 -9.05
CA LEU A 362 1.21 -1.74 -7.74
C LEU A 362 2.70 -1.61 -7.41
N TYR A 363 3.03 -1.00 -6.27
CA TYR A 363 4.39 -0.90 -5.78
C TYR A 363 4.73 -2.09 -4.89
N TYR A 364 5.92 -2.66 -5.05
CA TYR A 364 6.45 -3.63 -4.13
C TYR A 364 6.86 -2.94 -2.83
N ILE A 365 6.32 -3.40 -1.70
CA ILE A 365 6.60 -2.87 -0.37
C ILE A 365 7.41 -3.88 0.43
N ASN A 366 8.56 -3.42 0.95
CA ASN A 366 9.29 -4.09 2.01
C ASN A 366 9.00 -3.42 3.36
N PHE A 367 8.31 -4.13 4.24
CA PHE A 367 7.84 -3.59 5.53
C PHE A 367 8.93 -3.52 6.61
N GLY A 368 10.06 -4.20 6.44
CA GLY A 368 11.06 -4.34 7.52
C GLY A 368 10.58 -5.26 8.65
N TRP A 369 9.84 -6.33 8.29
CA TRP A 369 9.25 -7.30 9.21
C TRP A 369 9.60 -8.75 8.84
N ASN A 370 10.90 -9.03 8.65
CA ASN A 370 11.39 -10.38 8.31
C ASN A 370 10.80 -10.96 7.02
N GLY A 371 10.37 -10.08 6.09
CA GLY A 371 9.72 -10.47 4.86
C GLY A 371 8.22 -10.77 4.96
N SER A 372 7.65 -10.66 6.16
CA SER A 372 6.23 -10.92 6.37
C SER A 372 5.37 -9.88 5.63
N ALA A 373 4.43 -10.37 4.83
CA ALA A 373 3.53 -9.59 3.99
C ALA A 373 4.20 -8.70 2.93
N ASN A 374 5.51 -8.77 2.72
CA ASN A 374 6.13 -8.07 1.60
C ASN A 374 5.44 -8.49 0.28
N GLY A 375 5.24 -7.54 -0.62
CA GLY A 375 4.46 -7.79 -1.82
C GLY A 375 4.06 -6.53 -2.55
N TYR A 376 3.25 -6.69 -3.60
CA TYR A 376 2.74 -5.61 -4.43
C TYR A 376 1.46 -5.03 -3.85
N TYR A 377 1.38 -3.71 -3.68
CA TYR A 377 0.22 -3.00 -3.15
C TYR A 377 -0.19 -1.89 -4.11
N LEU A 378 -1.49 -1.76 -4.35
CA LEU A 378 -2.07 -0.76 -5.25
C LEU A 378 -1.73 0.65 -4.80
N TYR A 379 -1.14 1.42 -5.71
CA TYR A 379 -1.07 2.87 -5.59
C TYR A 379 -2.42 3.48 -5.95
N ASP A 380 -3.00 4.21 -5.00
CA ASP A 380 -4.24 4.96 -5.20
C ASP A 380 -4.00 6.41 -4.81
N ASP A 381 -3.80 7.26 -5.82
CA ASP A 381 -3.54 8.70 -5.68
C ASP A 381 -4.63 9.44 -4.90
N LYS A 382 -5.86 8.89 -4.82
CA LYS A 382 -6.95 9.45 -4.02
C LYS A 382 -6.80 9.19 -2.53
N THR A 383 -6.08 8.13 -2.15
CA THR A 383 -5.91 7.68 -0.76
C THR A 383 -4.48 7.92 -0.26
N TRP A 384 -3.49 7.92 -1.15
CA TRP A 384 -2.07 8.14 -0.85
C TRP A 384 -1.74 9.63 -1.01
N LYS A 385 -2.09 10.46 -0.02
CA LYS A 385 -1.83 11.90 -0.06
C LYS A 385 -1.12 12.39 1.20
N GLU A 386 -0.30 13.43 1.02
CA GLU A 386 0.41 14.08 2.12
C GLU A 386 -0.56 14.83 3.03
N ASP A 387 -1.46 15.62 2.44
CA ASP A 387 -2.49 16.39 3.12
C ASP A 387 -3.87 15.98 2.61
N SER A 388 -4.49 15.03 3.28
CA SER A 388 -5.82 14.60 2.89
C SER A 388 -6.88 15.30 3.76
N PRO A 389 -7.87 15.99 3.15
CA PRO A 389 -8.73 16.95 3.83
C PRO A 389 -9.93 16.31 4.57
N ARG A 390 -10.19 15.02 4.38
CA ARG A 390 -11.34 14.35 5.00
C ARG A 390 -10.94 13.75 6.35
N GLN A 391 -11.92 13.71 7.25
CA GLN A 391 -11.79 13.27 8.64
C GLN A 391 -11.24 11.84 8.82
N TYR A 392 -11.23 11.03 7.76
CA TYR A 392 -10.85 9.62 7.80
C TYR A 392 -9.57 9.27 7.05
N ASP A 393 -8.87 10.29 6.55
CA ASP A 393 -7.78 10.04 5.62
C ASP A 393 -6.45 9.66 6.30
N LEU A 394 -5.59 9.07 5.50
CA LEU A 394 -4.24 8.65 5.85
C LEU A 394 -3.25 9.70 5.33
N MET A 395 -2.27 10.07 6.16
CA MET A 395 -1.17 10.92 5.70
C MET A 395 -0.06 10.00 5.24
N MET A 396 0.09 9.91 3.93
CA MET A 396 1.16 9.16 3.29
C MET A 396 2.10 10.16 2.64
N LYS A 397 3.40 9.92 2.79
CA LYS A 397 4.43 10.73 2.16
C LYS A 397 5.48 9.83 1.56
N VAL A 398 5.87 10.12 0.32
CA VAL A 398 6.97 9.44 -0.35
C VAL A 398 8.23 10.30 -0.30
N TYR A 399 9.37 9.63 -0.29
CA TYR A 399 10.68 10.22 -0.50
C TYR A 399 11.40 9.39 -1.55
N ASN A 400 11.47 9.90 -2.78
CA ASN A 400 12.10 9.23 -3.91
C ASN A 400 13.60 9.44 -3.81
N PHE A 401 14.37 8.43 -3.42
CA PHE A 401 15.81 8.56 -3.28
C PHE A 401 16.48 8.19 -4.62
N HIS A 402 17.27 9.11 -5.17
CA HIS A 402 17.87 8.98 -6.51
C HIS A 402 19.25 9.65 -6.60
N ILE A 403 20.00 9.36 -7.66
CA ILE A 403 21.24 10.06 -8.02
C ILE A 403 20.89 11.35 -8.79
N ASP A 404 21.61 12.44 -8.54
CA ASP A 404 21.36 13.74 -9.18
C ASP A 404 21.80 13.83 -10.65
N THR A 405 22.81 13.06 -11.07
CA THR A 405 23.38 13.12 -12.44
C THR A 405 22.45 12.58 -13.54
N ASP A 406 21.30 12.01 -13.18
CA ASP A 406 20.36 11.41 -14.13
C ASP A 406 19.14 12.33 -14.42
N TYR A 407 19.13 13.57 -13.90
CA TYR A 407 18.03 14.53 -14.08
C TYR A 407 18.36 15.74 -14.98
N ASP A 408 19.60 15.89 -15.44
CA ASP A 408 19.99 17.00 -16.34
C ASP A 408 19.57 16.80 -17.82
N ASP A 409 18.83 15.73 -18.15
CA ASP A 409 18.41 15.40 -19.53
C ASP A 409 16.87 15.31 -19.73
N PHE A 410 16.04 16.00 -18.92
CA PHE A 410 14.59 16.09 -19.16
C PHE A 410 14.04 17.52 -19.33
#